data_AF-A0A9R0YNF8-F1
#
_entry.id   AF-A0A9R0YNF8-F1
#
_cell.length_a   1.000
_cell.length_b   1.000
_cell.length_c   1.000
_cell.angle_alpha   90.00
_cell.angle_beta   90.00
_cell.angle_gamma   90.00
#
_symmetry.space_group_name_H-M   'P 1'
#
loop_
_entity.id
_entity.type
_entity.pdbx_description
1 polymer ?
#
loop_
_entity_poly.entity_id
_entity_poly.type
_entity_poly.pdbx_seq_one_letter_code
_entity_poly.pdbx_strand_id
1 'polypeptide(L)'
;MTIYNLYSWEIRFGIRYGKRRLNVERTKCMQEIVCDCSGVPKRSNTRSCRCRCPAMIWLLRSKDNSWYINEHMTSHNHSLTDKSG
;
A
#
# COMPACT_ATOMS: atom_id res chain seq x y z
N MET A 1 2.04 -11.14 4.48
CA MET A 1 2.28 -9.68 4.66
C MET A 1 3.70 -9.35 5.08
N THR A 2 4.56 -10.34 5.32
CA THR A 2 5.97 -10.14 5.71
C THR A 2 6.85 -9.70 4.54
N ILE A 3 6.59 -10.20 3.32
CA ILE A 3 7.42 -9.92 2.13
C ILE A 3 7.34 -8.45 1.71
N TYR A 4 6.13 -7.89 1.57
CA TYR A 4 6.00 -6.48 1.15
C TYR A 4 6.47 -5.50 2.22
N ASN A 5 6.36 -5.88 3.51
CA ASN A 5 6.91 -5.09 4.61
C ASN A 5 8.44 -5.06 4.55
N LEU A 6 9.08 -6.21 4.29
CA LEU A 6 10.53 -6.28 4.08
C LEU A 6 10.96 -5.47 2.86
N TYR A 7 10.28 -5.62 1.73
CA TYR A 7 10.52 -4.81 0.54
C TYR A 7 10.40 -3.29 0.81
N SER A 8 9.37 -2.88 1.54
CA SER A 8 9.21 -1.47 1.92
C SER A 8 10.30 -0.96 2.86
N TRP A 9 10.83 -1.84 3.71
CA TRP A 9 11.96 -1.54 4.58
C TRP A 9 13.25 -1.37 3.77
N GLU A 10 13.54 -2.32 2.86
CA GLU A 10 14.73 -2.27 2.00
C GLU A 10 14.77 -1.02 1.13
N ILE A 11 13.61 -0.62 0.60
CA ILE A 11 13.47 0.57 -0.26
C ILE A 11 13.17 1.84 0.54
N ARG A 12 13.04 1.73 1.87
CA ARG A 12 12.88 2.82 2.83
C ARG A 12 11.69 3.73 2.53
N PHE A 13 10.50 3.13 2.40
CA PHE A 13 9.25 3.89 2.30
C PHE A 13 8.19 3.36 3.26
N GLY A 14 7.38 4.29 3.80
CA GLY A 14 6.24 3.93 4.63
C GLY A 14 5.13 3.31 3.79
N ILE A 15 4.46 2.30 4.34
CA ILE A 15 3.29 1.65 3.75
C ILE A 15 2.06 1.80 4.64
N ARG A 16 0.87 1.70 4.04
CA ARG A 16 -0.41 1.62 4.76
C ARG A 16 -1.41 0.77 4.00
N TYR A 17 -2.47 0.36 4.69
CA TYR A 17 -3.60 -0.32 4.05
C TYR A 17 -4.43 0.67 3.23
N GLY A 18 -4.54 0.39 1.93
CA GLY A 18 -5.41 1.08 0.99
C GLY A 18 -6.82 0.50 1.00
N LYS A 19 -7.44 0.42 -0.18
CA LYS A 19 -8.79 -0.14 -0.31
C LYS A 19 -8.82 -1.61 0.11
N ARG A 20 -9.99 -2.03 0.55
CA ARG A 20 -10.29 -3.42 0.93
C ARG A 20 -11.66 -3.78 0.39
N ARG A 21 -11.82 -5.03 -0.08
CA ARG A 21 -13.13 -5.60 -0.39
C ARG A 21 -13.37 -6.86 0.44
N LEU A 22 -14.63 -7.06 0.80
CA LEU A 22 -15.11 -8.26 1.46
C LEU A 22 -15.95 -9.07 0.46
N ASN A 23 -15.93 -10.39 0.60
CA ASN A 23 -16.87 -11.26 -0.12
C ASN A 23 -18.26 -11.27 0.56
N VAL A 24 -19.18 -12.04 0.00
CA VAL A 24 -20.55 -12.21 0.55
C VAL A 24 -20.56 -12.77 1.98
N GLU A 25 -19.54 -13.56 2.35
CA GLU A 25 -19.32 -14.11 3.69
C GLU A 25 -18.63 -13.12 4.64
N ARG A 26 -18.47 -11.85 4.24
CA ARG A 26 -17.77 -10.78 4.99
C ARG A 26 -16.29 -11.03 5.24
N THR A 27 -15.68 -11.93 4.47
CA THR A 27 -14.27 -12.27 4.56
C THR A 27 -13.46 -11.47 3.54
N LYS A 28 -12.28 -10.97 3.91
CA LYS A 28 -11.47 -10.09 3.03
C LYS A 28 -11.04 -10.82 1.75
N CYS A 29 -11.52 -10.40 0.59
CA CYS A 29 -11.15 -10.97 -0.71
C CYS A 29 -10.12 -10.13 -1.48
N MET A 30 -9.90 -8.89 -1.02
CA MET A 30 -8.97 -7.95 -1.65
C MET A 30 -8.39 -7.00 -0.61
N GLN A 31 -7.11 -6.69 -0.74
CA GLN A 31 -6.43 -5.68 0.06
C GLN A 31 -5.35 -4.99 -0.77
N GLU A 32 -5.44 -3.66 -0.86
CA GLU A 32 -4.32 -2.84 -1.33
C GLU A 32 -3.38 -2.52 -0.16
N ILE A 33 -2.09 -2.58 -0.41
CA ILE A 33 -1.07 -1.95 0.44
C ILE A 33 -0.43 -0.86 -0.41
N VAL A 34 -0.46 0.38 0.06
CA VAL A 34 -0.05 1.56 -0.71
C VAL A 34 1.06 2.29 0.02
N CYS A 35 1.86 3.07 -0.71
CA CYS A 35 2.79 4.02 -0.10
C CYS A 35 2.03 5.00 0.83
N ASP A 36 2.65 5.40 1.94
CA ASP A 36 2.06 6.37 2.85
C ASP A 36 1.87 7.76 2.19
N CYS A 37 2.71 8.08 1.20
CA CYS A 37 2.56 9.26 0.36
C CYS A 37 1.44 9.15 -0.70
N SER A 38 0.71 8.03 -0.76
CA SER A 38 -0.41 7.85 -1.68
C SER A 38 -1.60 8.79 -1.35
N GLY A 39 -2.46 9.03 -2.35
CA GLY A 39 -3.68 9.83 -2.19
C GLY A 39 -3.44 11.34 -2.00
N VAL A 40 -4.52 12.04 -1.65
CA VAL A 40 -4.53 13.50 -1.47
C VAL A 40 -4.49 13.87 0.01
N PRO A 41 -3.80 14.94 0.42
CA PRO A 41 -3.88 15.50 1.76
C PRO A 41 -5.34 15.80 2.15
N LYS A 42 -5.77 15.35 3.33
CA LYS A 42 -7.15 15.58 3.83
C LYS A 42 -7.39 17.02 4.32
N ARG A 43 -6.32 17.75 4.62
CA ARG A 43 -6.33 19.15 5.09
C ARG A 43 -5.13 19.85 4.46
N SER A 44 -5.22 21.16 4.23
CA SER A 44 -4.12 22.04 3.83
C SER A 44 -3.05 22.24 4.92
N ASN A 45 -2.91 21.27 5.83
CA ASN A 45 -1.88 21.30 6.86
C ASN A 45 -0.59 20.70 6.30
N THR A 46 0.52 21.40 6.52
CA THR A 46 1.90 21.09 6.11
C THR A 46 2.45 19.75 6.61
N ARG A 47 1.73 19.01 7.47
CA ARG A 47 2.18 17.73 8.03
C ARG A 47 1.92 16.49 7.15
N SER A 48 1.17 16.60 6.05
CA SER A 48 0.84 15.45 5.20
C SER A 48 1.89 15.25 4.10
N CYS A 49 2.56 14.09 4.08
CA CYS A 49 3.46 13.68 2.98
C CYS A 49 2.73 13.15 1.73
N ARG A 50 1.39 13.22 1.68
CA ARG A 50 0.61 12.70 0.57
C ARG A 50 0.79 13.52 -0.71
N CYS A 51 1.36 12.90 -1.74
CA CYS A 51 1.67 13.49 -3.04
C CYS A 51 1.08 12.69 -4.20
N ARG A 52 0.00 11.93 -3.94
CA ARG A 52 -0.62 11.02 -4.92
C ARG A 52 0.35 9.96 -5.46
N CYS A 53 1.24 9.46 -4.60
CA CYS A 53 2.17 8.41 -4.97
C CYS A 53 1.43 7.17 -5.52
N PRO A 54 1.83 6.66 -6.71
CA PRO A 54 1.15 5.53 -7.34
C PRO A 54 1.65 4.17 -6.83
N ALA A 55 2.75 4.14 -6.06
CA ALA A 55 3.31 2.90 -5.54
C ALA A 55 2.30 2.13 -4.68
N MET A 56 2.02 0.89 -5.09
CA MET A 56 1.07 0.01 -4.44
C MET A 56 1.30 -1.46 -4.78
N ILE A 57 0.74 -2.33 -3.95
CA ILE A 57 0.51 -3.74 -4.26
C ILE A 57 -0.97 -4.05 -4.05
N TRP A 58 -1.57 -4.68 -5.04
CA TRP A 58 -2.95 -5.14 -4.99
C TRP A 58 -2.96 -6.65 -4.77
N LEU A 59 -3.42 -7.06 -3.59
CA LEU A 59 -3.59 -8.46 -3.24
C LEU A 59 -5.03 -8.91 -3.47
N LEU A 60 -5.20 -10.07 -4.10
CA LEU A 60 -6.46 -10.78 -4.21
C LEU A 60 -6.39 -12.10 -3.46
N ARG A 61 -7.54 -12.53 -2.95
CA ARG A 61 -7.67 -13.83 -2.29
C ARG A 61 -8.29 -14.84 -3.23
N SER A 62 -7.60 -15.95 -3.40
CA SER A 62 -8.05 -17.13 -4.14
C SER A 62 -9.13 -17.90 -3.37
N LYS A 63 -9.76 -18.86 -4.06
CA LYS A 63 -10.81 -19.72 -3.49
C LYS A 63 -10.29 -20.64 -2.38
N ASP A 64 -9.02 -21.03 -2.45
CA ASP A 64 -8.30 -21.79 -1.42
C ASP A 64 -7.86 -20.91 -0.23
N ASN A 65 -8.32 -19.67 -0.16
CA ASN A 65 -7.95 -18.65 0.82
C ASN A 65 -6.48 -18.19 0.78
N SER A 66 -5.71 -18.61 -0.23
CA SER A 66 -4.36 -18.09 -0.45
C SER A 66 -4.42 -16.65 -0.99
N TRP A 67 -3.38 -15.86 -0.69
CA TRP A 67 -3.24 -14.50 -1.20
C TRP A 67 -2.21 -14.49 -2.33
N TYR A 68 -2.54 -13.82 -3.42
CA TYR A 68 -1.62 -13.60 -4.53
C TYR A 68 -1.59 -12.12 -4.93
N ILE A 69 -0.49 -11.75 -5.59
CA ILE A 69 -0.27 -10.41 -6.11
C ILE A 69 -1.01 -10.31 -7.45
N ASN A 70 -2.04 -9.47 -7.50
CA ASN A 70 -2.74 -9.17 -8.74
C ASN A 70 -2.02 -8.07 -9.52
N GLU A 71 -1.53 -7.05 -8.81
CA GLU A 71 -0.82 -5.93 -9.41
C GLU A 71 0.26 -5.41 -8.46
N HIS A 72 1.40 -5.01 -9.00
CA HIS A 72 2.50 -4.44 -8.25
C HIS A 72 3.06 -3.22 -8.99
N MET A 73 2.88 -2.05 -8.41
CA MET A 73 3.38 -0.78 -8.90
C MET A 73 4.51 -0.30 -7.99
N THR A 74 5.74 -0.34 -8.51
CA THR A 74 6.96 0.01 -7.77
C THR A 74 7.40 1.46 -8.00
N SER A 75 6.76 2.16 -8.94
CA SER A 75 7.13 3.53 -9.29
C SER A 75 6.70 4.51 -8.20
N HIS A 76 7.63 5.35 -7.76
CA HIS A 76 7.39 6.46 -6.85
C HIS A 76 7.55 7.78 -7.60
N ASN A 77 6.65 8.72 -7.35
CA ASN A 77 6.72 10.09 -7.90
C ASN A 77 7.34 11.09 -6.90
N HIS A 78 8.03 10.59 -5.88
CA HIS A 78 8.69 11.35 -4.85
C HIS A 78 9.99 10.65 -4.46
N SER A 79 10.89 11.40 -3.83
CA SER A 79 12.10 10.82 -3.27
C SER A 79 11.75 9.80 -2.19
N LEU A 80 12.37 8.63 -2.29
CA LEU A 80 12.36 7.60 -1.26
C LEU A 80 13.35 8.06 -0.19
N THR A 81 12.92 8.97 0.67
CA THR A 81 13.73 9.42 1.80
C THR A 81 13.78 8.31 2.84
N ASP A 82 14.98 8.06 3.37
CA ASP A 82 15.24 7.32 4.59
C ASP A 82 14.53 7.99 5.78
N LYS A 83 13.20 7.86 5.85
CA LYS A 83 12.44 8.20 7.05
C LYS A 83 12.40 6.93 7.90
N SER A 84 13.57 6.58 8.42
CA SER A 84 13.69 5.95 9.72
C SER A 84 13.10 6.94 10.73
N GLY A 85 11.80 6.80 10.98
CA GLY A 85 11.14 7.41 12.14
C GLY A 85 11.33 6.52 13.35
#